data_AF-A0A6C0KS75-F1
#
_entry.id   AF-A0A6C0KS75-F1
#
_cell.length_a   1.000
_cell.length_b   1.000
_cell.length_c   1.000
_cell.angle_alpha   90.00
_cell.angle_beta   90.00
_cell.angle_gamma   90.00
#
_symmetry.space_group_name_H-M   'P 1'
#
loop_
_entity.id
_entity.type
_entity.pdbx_description
1 polymer ?
#
loop_
_entity_poly.entity_id
_entity_poly.type
_entity_poly.pdbx_seq_one_letter_code
_entity_poly.pdbx_strand_id
1 'polypeptide(L)'
;MLFTALTAAAGNKTKSLNNVVNRLFYTYQGQTLISAIFGIALAFLFQKVCKGDKCILIDAPDPDEINNNIYELEGVCYKYKTRSVHCNT
;
A
#
# COMPACT_ATOMS: atom_id res chain seq x y z
N MET A 1 -21.72 -37.19 27.64
CA MET A 1 -22.37 -37.18 26.31
C MET A 1 -23.26 -35.94 26.16
N LEU A 2 -22.70 -34.76 26.46
CA LEU A 2 -23.44 -33.51 26.72
C LEU A 2 -23.18 -32.42 25.65
N PHE A 3 -22.70 -32.81 24.46
CA PHE A 3 -22.13 -31.88 23.49
C PHE A 3 -22.96 -31.64 22.22
N THR A 4 -24.18 -32.20 22.09
CA THR A 4 -24.97 -32.06 20.84
C THR A 4 -26.04 -30.96 20.85
N ALA A 5 -26.12 -30.12 21.90
CA ALA A 5 -27.23 -29.15 22.05
C ALA A 5 -26.89 -27.68 21.77
N LEU A 6 -25.71 -27.30 21.24
CA LEU A 6 -25.29 -25.87 21.21
C LEU A 6 -25.00 -25.23 19.84
N THR A 7 -25.46 -25.76 18.71
CA THR A 7 -25.31 -25.06 17.41
C THR A 7 -26.65 -24.72 16.77
N ALA A 8 -27.58 -24.21 17.56
CA ALA A 8 -28.74 -23.47 17.08
C ALA A 8 -28.51 -21.96 17.29
N ALA A 9 -28.12 -21.24 16.22
CA ALA A 9 -28.46 -19.82 15.91
C ALA A 9 -27.38 -19.12 15.05
N ALA A 10 -27.34 -19.42 13.75
CA ALA A 10 -26.68 -18.57 12.74
C ALA A 10 -27.32 -18.77 11.34
N GLY A 11 -28.64 -18.64 11.24
CA GLY A 11 -29.40 -19.25 10.13
C GLY A 11 -30.06 -18.33 9.08
N ASN A 12 -30.07 -17.00 9.22
CA ASN A 12 -30.88 -16.16 8.29
C ASN A 12 -30.07 -15.14 7.47
N LYS A 13 -29.05 -14.48 8.04
CA LYS A 13 -28.30 -13.41 7.33
C LYS A 13 -27.35 -13.93 6.24
N THR A 14 -26.79 -15.12 6.43
CA THR A 14 -25.84 -15.76 5.50
C THR A 14 -26.52 -16.20 4.21
N LYS A 15 -27.74 -16.75 4.26
CA LYS A 15 -28.49 -17.19 3.06
C LYS A 15 -28.75 -16.06 2.05
N SER A 16 -29.06 -14.85 2.54
CA SER A 16 -29.39 -13.72 1.67
C SER A 16 -28.16 -13.13 0.97
N LEU A 17 -27.01 -13.12 1.65
CA LEU A 17 -25.76 -12.57 1.10
C LEU A 17 -25.19 -13.49 0.01
N ASN A 18 -25.23 -14.81 0.22
CA ASN A 18 -24.66 -15.81 -0.68
C ASN A 18 -25.25 -15.74 -2.09
N ASN A 19 -26.55 -15.52 -2.22
CA ASN A 19 -27.21 -15.43 -3.52
C ASN A 19 -26.78 -14.19 -4.32
N VAL A 20 -26.50 -13.08 -3.63
CA VAL A 20 -26.02 -11.83 -4.24
C VAL A 20 -24.54 -11.96 -4.61
N VAL A 21 -23.72 -12.51 -3.71
CA VAL A 21 -22.30 -12.80 -3.97
C VAL A 21 -22.15 -13.75 -5.16
N ASN A 22 -22.93 -14.83 -5.22
CA ASN A 22 -22.90 -15.74 -6.35
C ASN A 22 -23.30 -15.04 -7.66
N ARG A 23 -24.31 -14.15 -7.65
CA ARG A 23 -24.64 -13.37 -8.84
C ARG A 23 -23.52 -12.41 -9.26
N LEU A 24 -22.77 -11.83 -8.33
CA LEU A 24 -21.66 -10.92 -8.65
C LEU A 24 -20.45 -11.65 -9.22
N PHE A 25 -20.10 -12.84 -8.72
CA PHE A 25 -18.92 -13.60 -9.19
C PHE A 25 -19.20 -14.50 -10.40
N TYR A 26 -20.42 -15.03 -10.56
CA TYR A 26 -20.76 -15.97 -11.63
C TYR A 26 -21.47 -15.32 -12.84
N THR A 27 -21.72 -14.01 -12.81
CA THR A 27 -22.22 -13.27 -13.98
C THR A 27 -21.07 -12.62 -14.73
N TYR A 28 -21.03 -12.74 -16.06
CA TYR A 28 -19.98 -12.15 -16.90
C TYR A 28 -19.75 -10.65 -16.62
N GLN A 29 -20.84 -9.88 -16.55
CA GLN A 29 -20.79 -8.45 -16.24
C GLN A 29 -20.31 -8.17 -14.80
N GLY A 30 -20.64 -9.05 -13.85
CA GLY A 30 -20.22 -8.92 -12.46
C GLY A 30 -18.73 -9.20 -12.28
N GLN A 31 -18.18 -10.17 -13.02
CA GLN A 31 -16.77 -10.53 -12.98
C GLN A 31 -15.87 -9.40 -13.53
N THR A 32 -16.28 -8.73 -14.60
CA THR A 32 -15.55 -7.57 -15.14
C THR A 32 -15.58 -6.40 -14.15
N LEU A 33 -16.74 -6.10 -13.56
CA LEU A 33 -16.89 -5.01 -12.59
C LEU A 33 -16.02 -5.25 -11.34
N ILE A 34 -16.06 -6.45 -10.77
CA ILE A 34 -15.31 -6.77 -9.54
C ILE A 34 -13.80 -6.71 -9.81
N SER A 35 -13.34 -7.18 -10.98
CA SER A 35 -11.92 -7.10 -11.38
C SER A 35 -11.43 -5.65 -11.48
N ALA A 36 -12.22 -4.77 -12.12
CA ALA A 36 -11.89 -3.34 -12.21
C ALA A 36 -11.83 -2.67 -10.83
N ILE A 37 -12.81 -2.93 -9.96
CA ILE A 37 -12.84 -2.36 -8.61
C ILE A 37 -11.65 -2.83 -7.78
N PHE A 38 -11.30 -4.12 -7.83
CA PHE A 38 -10.15 -4.64 -7.09
C PHE A 38 -8.82 -4.09 -7.61
N GLY A 39 -8.65 -3.94 -8.92
CA GLY A 39 -7.45 -3.32 -9.50
C GLY A 39 -7.27 -1.88 -9.03
N ILE A 40 -8.36 -1.11 -9.03
CA ILE A 40 -8.36 0.27 -8.56
C ILE A 40 -8.14 0.34 -7.04
N ALA A 41 -8.78 -0.53 -6.26
CA ALA A 41 -8.64 -0.58 -4.81
C ALA A 41 -7.20 -0.91 -4.38
N LEU A 42 -6.53 -1.84 -5.07
CA LEU A 42 -5.11 -2.12 -4.83
C LEU A 42 -4.22 -0.93 -5.17
N ALA A 43 -4.48 -0.25 -6.29
CA ALA A 43 -3.72 0.92 -6.69
C ALA A 43 -3.81 2.05 -5.64
N PHE A 44 -5.01 2.29 -5.11
CA PHE A 44 -5.21 3.25 -4.02
C PHE A 44 -4.56 2.82 -2.70
N LEU A 45 -4.48 1.52 -2.41
CA LEU A 45 -3.80 1.01 -1.21
C LEU A 45 -2.29 1.30 -1.24
N PHE A 46 -1.66 1.22 -2.42
CA PHE A 46 -0.23 1.47 -2.60
C PHE A 46 0.14 2.95 -2.77
N GLN A 47 -0.84 3.81 -3.05
CA GLN A 47 -0.60 5.24 -3.08
C GLN A 47 -0.26 5.72 -1.67
N LYS A 48 0.85 6.45 -1.51
CA LYS A 48 1.15 7.14 -0.25
C LYS A 48 -0.03 8.04 0.08
N VAL A 49 -0.80 7.66 1.11
CA VAL A 49 -1.88 8.48 1.64
C VAL A 49 -1.27 9.66 2.38
N CYS A 50 -0.85 10.69 1.63
CA CYS A 50 -0.40 11.95 2.21
C CYS A 50 -1.59 12.59 2.92
N LYS A 51 -1.61 12.45 4.26
CA LYS A 51 -2.57 13.15 5.13
C LYS A 51 -1.90 14.41 5.64
N GLY A 52 -2.34 15.56 5.11
CA GLY A 52 -1.83 16.88 5.47
C GLY A 52 -0.35 17.04 5.14
N ASP A 53 0.39 17.72 6.02
CA ASP A 53 1.80 18.10 5.81
C ASP A 53 2.81 16.95 6.00
N LYS A 54 2.32 15.72 6.26
CA LYS A 54 3.17 14.53 6.45
C LYS A 54 3.38 13.74 5.16
N CYS A 55 3.40 14.44 4.03
CA CYS A 55 3.83 13.80 2.79
C CYS A 55 5.34 13.57 2.92
N ILE A 56 5.78 12.32 2.75
CA ILE A 56 7.20 11.97 2.76
C ILE A 56 7.78 12.51 1.45
N LEU A 57 8.06 13.82 1.40
CA LEU A 57 8.93 14.43 0.40
C LEU A 57 10.33 13.96 0.73
N ILE A 58 10.82 13.00 -0.04
CA ILE A 58 12.24 12.71 -0.08
C ILE A 58 12.83 13.80 -0.97
N ASP A 59 13.11 14.95 -0.36
CA ASP A 59 13.90 15.99 -1.00
C ASP A 59 15.38 15.64 -0.85
N ALA A 60 16.13 15.72 -1.94
CA ALA A 60 17.56 15.55 -1.88
C ALA A 60 18.17 16.80 -1.21
N PRO A 61 19.10 16.65 -0.25
CA PRO A 61 19.80 17.80 0.31
C PRO A 61 20.57 18.54 -0.78
N ASP A 62 20.65 19.86 -0.64
CA ASP A 62 21.33 20.72 -1.61
C ASP A 62 22.79 20.28 -1.78
N PRO A 63 23.30 20.14 -3.02
CA PRO A 63 24.64 19.62 -3.26
C PRO A 63 25.75 20.46 -2.60
N ASP A 64 25.53 21.75 -2.37
CA ASP A 64 26.53 22.63 -1.75
C ASP A 64 26.70 22.36 -0.24
N GLU A 65 25.64 21.91 0.44
CA GLU A 65 25.67 21.55 1.86
C GLU A 65 26.42 20.22 2.10
N ILE A 66 26.39 19.31 1.12
CA ILE A 66 27.11 18.03 1.17
C ILE A 66 28.63 18.25 0.98
N ASN A 67 29.04 19.24 0.19
CA ASN A 67 30.45 19.51 -0.10
C ASN A 67 31.20 20.19 1.07
N ASN A 68 30.48 20.95 1.90
CA ASN A 68 31.09 21.80 2.92
C ASN A 68 31.08 21.19 4.33
N ASN A 69 30.29 20.13 4.55
CA ASN A 69 30.21 19.45 5.83
C ASN A 69 31.10 18.19 5.86
N ILE A 70 31.81 18.01 6.98
CA ILE A 70 32.59 16.81 7.28
C ILE A 70 31.69 15.89 8.10
N TYR A 71 31.46 14.67 7.62
CA TYR A 71 30.61 13.70 8.30
C TYR A 71 31.49 12.68 9.02
N GLU A 72 31.28 12.51 10.32
CA GLU A 72 31.95 11.49 11.12
C GLU A 72 31.11 10.22 11.12
N LEU A 73 31.64 9.16 10.50
CA LEU A 73 31.08 7.81 10.63
C LEU A 73 32.15 6.92 11.26
N GLU A 74 31.77 6.26 12.36
CA GLU A 74 32.62 5.28 13.06
C GLU A 74 34.02 5.80 13.44
N GLY A 75 34.12 7.09 13.80
CA GLY A 75 35.37 7.72 14.22
C GLY A 75 36.31 8.14 13.07
N VAL A 76 35.83 8.08 11.82
CA VAL A 76 36.58 8.52 10.64
C VAL A 76 35.82 9.64 9.93
N CYS A 77 36.55 10.72 9.61
CA CYS A 77 36.01 11.91 8.96
C CYS A 77 35.98 11.72 7.43
N TYR A 78 34.80 11.75 6.82
CA TYR A 78 34.63 11.66 5.37
C TYR A 78 34.14 12.99 4.78
N LYS A 79 34.82 13.44 3.72
CA LYS A 79 34.39 14.59 2.90
C LYS A 79 33.80 14.08 1.60
N TYR A 80 32.49 14.25 1.44
CA TYR A 80 31.80 13.90 0.20
C TYR A 80 31.95 15.03 -0.82
N LYS A 81 32.17 14.67 -2.09
CA LYS A 81 32.17 15.62 -3.20
C LYS A 81 31.05 15.25 -4.15
N THR A 82 30.13 16.18 -4.39
CA THR A 82 29.07 15.96 -5.38
C THR A 82 29.68 15.98 -6.77
N ARG A 83 29.36 14.99 -7.60
CA ARG A 83 29.74 14.97 -9.01
C ARG A 83 28.49 14.89 -9.85
N SER A 84 28.31 15.83 -10.77
CA SER A 84 27.24 15.76 -11.76
C SER A 84 27.55 14.63 -12.73
N VAL A 85 26.79 13.54 -12.65
CA VAL A 85 26.85 12.48 -13.67
C VAL A 85 25.77 12.75 -14.69
N HIS A 86 26.10 12.56 -15.97
CA HIS A 86 25.11 12.64 -17.03
C HIS A 86 24.16 11.44 -16.89
N CYS A 87 22.89 11.71 -16.62
CA CYS A 87 21.87 10.66 -16.64
C CYS A 87 21.65 10.25 -18.09
N ASN A 88 22.13 9.06 -18.45
CA ASN A 88 21.78 8.46 -19.72
C ASN A 88 20.32 7.99 -19.60
N THR A 89 19.41 8.72 -20.26
CA THR A 89 18.00 8.35 -20.43
C THR A 89 17.85 6.97 -21.06
#